data_AF-A0AAD7D6J8-F1
#
_entry.id   AF-A0AAD7D6J8-F1
#
_cell.length_a   1.000
_cell.length_b   1.000
_cell.length_c   1.000
_cell.angle_alpha   90.00
_cell.angle_beta   90.00
_cell.angle_gamma   90.00
#
_symmetry.space_group_name_H-M   'P 1'
#
loop_
_entity.id
_entity.type
_entity.pdbx_description
1 polymer ?
#
loop_
_entity_poly.entity_id
_entity_poly.type
_entity_poly.pdbx_seq_one_letter_code
_entity_poly.pdbx_strand_id
1 'polypeptide(L)'
;MQWVDLGVLVADSSTASPHFMLRLYDYYSSYIANGMIMSCCAFIDANWLEVRALSKSAPTKSDAKLWPYYMRNINGAAAFYAYACFPKRDHPNIVDYVQAIPEITMNTNFINDVLSFYKEEMDGEEHTYCRTMSRVTGEPPIKVLQDVADEAVAVAKRAAAILKDVPAALKTLKEYEQGNIRFYLDEAHYRLPADWKAQFAQNLVQHRDALTQSIRIREEYVDCVPCNICHDGIL
;
A
#
# COMPACT_ATOMS: atom_id res chain seq x y z
N MET A 1 -0.63 -16.22 -13.74
CA MET A 1 -0.59 -14.81 -14.15
C MET A 1 0.21 -14.10 -13.07
N GLN A 2 1.52 -13.96 -13.29
CA GLN A 2 2.45 -13.43 -12.28
C GLN A 2 2.37 -11.90 -12.26
N TRP A 3 2.30 -11.34 -11.07
CA TRP A 3 2.06 -9.91 -10.78
C TRP A 3 3.16 -8.95 -11.27
N VAL A 4 4.28 -9.49 -11.77
CA VAL A 4 5.32 -8.74 -12.51
C VAL A 4 4.80 -8.23 -13.86
N ASP A 5 3.77 -8.86 -14.44
CA ASP A 5 3.27 -8.48 -15.76
C ASP A 5 2.50 -7.16 -15.76
N LEU A 6 1.91 -6.70 -14.64
CA LEU A 6 1.27 -5.38 -14.61
C LEU A 6 2.30 -4.23 -14.62
N GLY A 7 3.44 -4.42 -13.96
CA GLY A 7 4.55 -3.45 -14.00
C GLY A 7 5.24 -3.41 -15.36
N VAL A 8 5.39 -4.56 -16.03
CA VAL A 8 5.97 -4.65 -17.38
C VAL A 8 4.99 -4.15 -18.46
N LEU A 9 3.66 -4.37 -18.30
CA LEU A 9 2.64 -3.83 -19.20
C LEU A 9 2.55 -2.29 -19.16
N VAL A 10 2.91 -1.65 -18.04
CA VAL A 10 2.85 -0.20 -17.89
C VAL A 10 4.18 0.48 -18.28
N ALA A 11 5.32 -0.21 -18.14
CA ALA A 11 6.61 0.29 -18.63
C ALA A 11 6.67 0.38 -20.17
N ASP A 12 5.90 -0.45 -20.87
CA ASP A 12 5.65 -0.28 -22.31
C ASP A 12 4.33 0.45 -22.58
N SER A 13 4.23 1.68 -22.07
CA SER A 13 3.15 2.63 -22.37
C SER A 13 3.00 2.95 -23.87
N SER A 14 3.84 2.39 -24.73
CA SER A 14 3.74 2.50 -26.19
C SER A 14 3.17 1.26 -26.90
N THR A 15 3.04 0.10 -26.25
CA THR A 15 2.54 -1.13 -26.90
C THR A 15 1.38 -1.84 -26.20
N ALA A 16 1.09 -1.54 -24.92
CA ALA A 16 -0.08 -2.10 -24.26
C ALA A 16 -1.37 -1.46 -24.79
N SER A 17 -2.05 -2.19 -25.69
CA SER A 17 -3.32 -1.78 -26.29
C SER A 17 -4.36 -1.41 -25.21
N PRO A 18 -4.90 -0.17 -25.16
CA PRO A 18 -5.86 0.28 -24.14
C PRO A 18 -7.16 -0.54 -24.12
N HIS A 19 -7.35 -1.40 -25.11
CA HIS A 19 -8.43 -2.38 -25.20
C HIS A 19 -8.50 -3.33 -23.99
N PHE A 20 -7.40 -3.62 -23.28
CA PHE A 20 -7.47 -4.48 -22.10
C PHE A 20 -8.28 -3.83 -20.95
N MET A 21 -8.17 -2.51 -20.77
CA MET A 21 -8.93 -1.77 -19.76
C MET A 21 -10.43 -1.82 -20.05
N LEU A 22 -10.83 -1.83 -21.33
CA LEU A 22 -12.22 -1.97 -21.73
C LEU A 22 -12.80 -3.37 -21.43
N ARG A 23 -11.96 -4.39 -21.24
CA ARG A 23 -12.43 -5.71 -20.79
C ARG A 23 -12.88 -5.71 -19.33
N LEU A 24 -12.55 -4.68 -18.54
CA LEU A 24 -13.02 -4.58 -17.15
C LEU A 24 -14.56 -4.52 -17.07
N TYR A 25 -15.23 -3.92 -18.05
CA TYR A 25 -16.70 -3.88 -18.11
C TYR A 25 -17.33 -5.27 -18.26
N ASP A 26 -16.59 -6.28 -18.74
CA ASP A 26 -17.07 -7.66 -18.82
C ASP A 26 -17.26 -8.25 -17.41
N TYR A 27 -16.46 -7.81 -16.43
CA TYR A 27 -16.37 -8.40 -15.09
C TYR A 27 -16.89 -7.50 -13.97
N TYR A 28 -16.89 -6.18 -14.16
CA TYR A 28 -17.25 -5.19 -13.14
C TYR A 28 -18.41 -4.31 -13.61
N SER A 29 -19.16 -3.74 -12.66
CA SER A 29 -20.20 -2.76 -12.99
C SER A 29 -19.56 -1.51 -13.59
N SER A 30 -20.31 -0.72 -14.36
CA SER A 30 -19.76 0.46 -15.05
C SER A 30 -19.06 1.44 -14.09
N TYR A 31 -19.62 1.65 -12.89
CA TYR A 31 -18.98 2.50 -11.88
C TYR A 31 -17.63 1.94 -11.42
N ILE A 32 -17.58 0.65 -11.11
CA ILE A 32 -16.37 -0.01 -10.60
C ILE A 32 -15.30 -0.08 -11.69
N ALA A 33 -15.67 -0.47 -12.91
CA ALA A 33 -14.77 -0.46 -14.06
C ALA A 33 -14.20 0.94 -14.34
N ASN A 34 -15.04 1.98 -14.29
CA ASN A 34 -14.58 3.37 -14.39
C ASN A 34 -13.58 3.74 -13.29
N GLY A 35 -13.89 3.40 -12.04
CA GLY A 35 -13.01 3.65 -10.90
C GLY A 35 -11.64 2.98 -11.06
N MET A 36 -11.62 1.74 -11.55
CA MET A 36 -10.39 1.01 -11.87
C MET A 36 -9.59 1.70 -12.96
N ILE A 37 -10.22 2.08 -14.08
CA ILE A 37 -9.56 2.79 -15.19
C ILE A 37 -8.98 4.12 -14.71
N MET A 38 -9.75 4.89 -13.94
CA MET A 38 -9.28 6.16 -13.37
C MET A 38 -8.08 5.95 -12.44
N SER A 39 -8.08 4.88 -11.63
CA SER A 39 -6.93 4.53 -10.79
C SER A 39 -5.69 4.19 -11.62
N CYS A 40 -5.83 3.52 -12.77
CA CYS A 40 -4.72 3.25 -13.68
C CYS A 40 -4.17 4.54 -14.31
N CYS A 41 -5.04 5.45 -14.77
CA CYS A 41 -4.62 6.73 -15.33
C CYS A 41 -3.88 7.57 -14.28
N ALA A 42 -4.44 7.69 -13.07
CA ALA A 42 -3.82 8.43 -11.97
C ALA A 42 -2.45 7.83 -11.59
N PHE A 43 -2.32 6.50 -11.59
CA PHE A 43 -1.06 5.82 -11.36
C PHE A 43 0.00 6.17 -12.40
N ILE A 44 -0.34 6.12 -13.69
CA ILE A 44 0.57 6.48 -14.78
C ILE A 44 1.03 7.93 -14.65
N ASP A 45 0.10 8.86 -14.43
CA ASP A 45 0.41 10.29 -14.31
C ASP A 45 1.28 10.58 -13.08
N ALA A 46 0.99 9.93 -11.95
CA ALA A 46 1.75 10.11 -10.72
C ALA A 46 3.18 9.56 -10.83
N ASN A 47 3.36 8.37 -11.41
CA ASN A 47 4.70 7.80 -11.64
C ASN A 47 5.49 8.65 -12.63
N TRP A 48 4.84 9.19 -13.66
CA TRP A 48 5.48 10.12 -14.58
C TRP A 48 5.93 11.40 -13.87
N LEU A 49 5.10 11.94 -12.97
CA LEU A 49 5.44 13.10 -12.14
C LEU A 49 6.63 12.80 -11.22
N GLU A 50 6.66 11.63 -10.57
CA GLU A 50 7.76 11.21 -9.71
C GLU A 50 9.08 11.12 -10.47
N VAL A 51 9.07 10.44 -11.62
CA VAL A 51 10.28 10.24 -12.45
C VAL A 51 10.77 11.54 -13.07
N ARG A 52 9.88 12.44 -13.51
CA ARG A 52 10.29 13.62 -14.29
C ARG A 52 10.40 14.92 -13.50
N ALA A 53 9.53 15.13 -12.52
CA ALA A 53 9.41 16.39 -11.80
C ALA A 53 9.97 16.31 -10.37
N LEU A 54 9.81 15.18 -9.69
CA LEU A 54 10.19 15.04 -8.27
C LEU A 54 11.55 14.36 -8.06
N SER A 55 12.04 13.61 -9.06
CA SER A 55 13.40 13.04 -9.08
C SER A 55 14.52 14.09 -8.99
N LYS A 56 14.20 15.35 -9.32
CA LYS A 56 15.10 16.49 -9.18
C LYS A 56 14.87 17.18 -7.84
N SER A 57 15.46 16.66 -6.76
CA SER A 57 15.68 17.34 -5.46
C SER A 57 14.70 18.47 -5.13
N ALA A 58 13.40 18.23 -5.29
CA ALA A 58 12.38 19.24 -5.01
C ALA A 58 12.02 19.02 -3.55
N PRO A 59 12.50 19.87 -2.63
CA PRO A 59 12.26 19.64 -1.21
C PRO A 59 10.75 19.70 -0.96
N THR A 60 10.23 18.66 -0.32
CA THR A 60 8.86 18.67 0.19
C THR A 60 8.73 19.82 1.18
N LYS A 61 7.80 20.73 0.91
CA LYS A 61 7.53 21.86 1.81
C LYS A 61 6.83 21.36 3.07
N SER A 62 7.26 21.80 4.25
CA SER A 62 6.64 21.44 5.54
C SER A 62 5.15 21.81 5.62
N ASP A 63 4.74 22.88 4.94
CA ASP A 63 3.33 23.30 4.88
C ASP A 63 2.45 22.41 3.99
N ALA A 64 3.04 21.54 3.16
CA ALA A 64 2.31 20.67 2.24
C ALA A 64 1.77 19.41 2.96
N LYS A 65 1.00 19.60 4.03
CA LYS A 65 0.60 18.52 4.95
C LYS A 65 -0.20 17.38 4.32
N LEU A 66 -1.00 17.68 3.30
CA LEU A 66 -1.83 16.69 2.59
C LEU A 66 -1.09 16.03 1.42
N TRP A 67 0.06 16.59 1.00
CA TRP A 67 0.80 16.14 -0.17
C TRP A 67 1.25 14.68 -0.09
N PRO A 68 1.84 14.19 1.02
CA PRO A 68 2.30 12.79 1.08
C PRO A 68 1.16 11.81 0.84
N TYR A 69 0.01 12.02 1.49
CA TYR A 69 -1.16 11.15 1.34
C TYR A 69 -1.81 11.27 -0.03
N TYR A 70 -1.92 12.50 -0.57
CA TYR A 70 -2.43 12.70 -1.92
C TYR A 70 -1.62 11.92 -2.95
N MET A 71 -0.29 12.07 -2.95
CA MET A 71 0.59 11.36 -3.86
C MET A 71 0.48 9.85 -3.68
N ARG A 72 0.48 9.38 -2.42
CA ARG A 72 0.35 7.96 -2.11
C ARG A 72 -0.94 7.35 -2.66
N ASN A 73 -2.04 8.10 -2.58
CA ASN A 73 -3.34 7.64 -3.06
C ASN A 73 -3.39 7.47 -4.59
N ILE A 74 -2.58 8.22 -5.34
CA ILE A 74 -2.57 8.15 -6.81
C ILE A 74 -1.42 7.31 -7.36
N ASN A 75 -0.27 7.23 -6.68
CA ASN A 75 0.91 6.51 -7.15
C ASN A 75 0.93 5.01 -6.82
N GLY A 76 0.01 4.51 -5.98
CA GLY A 76 0.03 3.13 -5.51
C GLY A 76 -0.96 2.18 -6.20
N ALA A 77 -1.84 2.71 -7.07
CA ALA A 77 -2.95 1.96 -7.68
C ALA A 77 -3.87 1.22 -6.67
N ALA A 78 -3.84 1.57 -5.38
CA ALA A 78 -4.61 0.90 -4.34
C ALA A 78 -6.12 0.88 -4.60
N ALA A 79 -6.67 1.95 -5.16
CA ALA A 79 -8.10 2.03 -5.50
C ALA A 79 -8.48 0.97 -6.54
N PHE A 80 -7.62 0.70 -7.52
CA PHE A 80 -7.83 -0.40 -8.48
C PHE A 80 -8.00 -1.74 -7.75
N TYR A 81 -7.11 -2.05 -6.80
CA TYR A 81 -7.16 -3.31 -6.05
C TYR A 81 -8.40 -3.38 -5.14
N ALA A 82 -8.78 -2.29 -4.49
CA ALA A 82 -9.99 -2.21 -3.69
C ALA A 82 -11.25 -2.50 -4.53
N TYR A 83 -11.34 -1.93 -5.74
CA TYR A 83 -12.42 -2.20 -6.69
C TYR A 83 -12.41 -3.64 -7.21
N ALA A 84 -11.22 -4.17 -7.53
CA ALA A 84 -11.05 -5.52 -8.07
C ALA A 84 -11.54 -6.62 -7.12
N CYS A 85 -11.67 -6.32 -5.82
CA CYS A 85 -12.23 -7.25 -4.85
C CYS A 85 -13.68 -7.66 -5.17
N PHE A 86 -14.46 -6.79 -5.84
CA PHE A 86 -15.91 -6.94 -5.95
C PHE A 86 -16.41 -7.10 -7.40
N PRO A 87 -16.14 -8.24 -8.07
CA PRO A 87 -16.64 -8.50 -9.41
C PRO A 87 -18.18 -8.58 -9.42
N LYS A 88 -18.80 -8.07 -10.49
CA LYS A 88 -20.27 -7.93 -10.59
C LYS A 88 -21.03 -9.25 -10.53
N ARG A 89 -20.38 -10.37 -10.88
CA ARG A 89 -20.97 -11.72 -10.80
C ARG A 89 -21.25 -12.11 -9.36
N ASP A 90 -20.32 -11.81 -8.46
CA ASP A 90 -20.35 -12.25 -7.07
C ASP A 90 -20.89 -11.12 -6.15
N HIS A 91 -20.70 -9.85 -6.55
CA HIS A 91 -21.12 -8.64 -5.84
C HIS A 91 -21.90 -7.69 -6.78
N PRO A 92 -23.12 -8.07 -7.23
CA PRO A 92 -23.87 -7.29 -8.23
C PRO A 92 -24.37 -5.95 -7.70
N ASN A 93 -24.59 -5.83 -6.39
CA ASN A 93 -25.13 -4.63 -5.76
C ASN A 93 -24.03 -3.77 -5.16
N ILE A 94 -23.74 -2.64 -5.81
CA ILE A 94 -22.67 -1.73 -5.40
C ILE A 94 -22.88 -1.12 -4.02
N VAL A 95 -24.13 -0.87 -3.61
CA VAL A 95 -24.40 -0.19 -2.32
C VAL A 95 -23.98 -1.03 -1.12
N ASP A 96 -23.82 -2.34 -1.31
CA ASP A 96 -23.45 -3.29 -0.26
C ASP A 96 -21.98 -3.15 0.18
N TYR A 97 -21.11 -2.58 -0.66
CA TYR A 97 -19.67 -2.52 -0.38
C TYR A 97 -18.98 -1.19 -0.71
N VAL A 98 -19.58 -0.32 -1.52
CA VAL A 98 -18.89 0.89 -2.03
C VAL A 98 -18.40 1.82 -0.92
N GLN A 99 -19.10 1.87 0.21
CA GLN A 99 -18.68 2.69 1.35
C GLN A 99 -17.40 2.20 2.01
N ALA A 100 -17.03 0.92 1.86
CA ALA A 100 -15.79 0.36 2.41
C ALA A 100 -14.58 0.55 1.47
N ILE A 101 -14.79 0.93 0.20
CA ILE A 101 -13.71 1.10 -0.78
C ILE A 101 -12.62 2.08 -0.32
N PRO A 102 -12.94 3.25 0.28
CA PRO A 102 -11.91 4.16 0.79
C PRO A 102 -11.04 3.54 1.88
N GLU A 103 -11.64 2.82 2.83
CA GLU A 103 -10.91 2.13 3.90
C GLU A 103 -10.01 1.02 3.34
N ILE A 104 -10.51 0.25 2.38
CA ILE A 104 -9.72 -0.81 1.71
C ILE A 104 -8.56 -0.17 0.94
N THR A 105 -8.81 0.93 0.22
CA THR A 105 -7.77 1.66 -0.52
C THR A 105 -6.65 2.15 0.41
N MET A 106 -7.02 2.78 1.53
CA MET A 106 -6.04 3.25 2.52
C MET A 106 -5.30 2.06 3.16
N ASN A 107 -6.00 0.97 3.48
CA ASN A 107 -5.40 -0.23 4.02
C ASN A 107 -4.34 -0.81 3.07
N THR A 108 -4.67 -0.95 1.78
CA THR A 108 -3.75 -1.46 0.76
C THR A 108 -2.49 -0.61 0.66
N ASN A 109 -2.63 0.72 0.64
CA ASN A 109 -1.48 1.63 0.62
C ASN A 109 -0.61 1.47 1.87
N PHE A 110 -1.22 1.52 3.06
CA PHE A 110 -0.47 1.55 4.31
C PHE A 110 0.13 0.20 4.69
N ILE A 111 -0.53 -0.93 4.38
CA ILE A 111 0.10 -2.24 4.55
C ILE A 111 1.34 -2.35 3.66
N ASN A 112 1.27 -1.85 2.42
CA ASN A 112 2.43 -1.81 1.55
C ASN A 112 3.53 -0.94 2.17
N ASP A 113 3.24 0.29 2.61
CA ASP A 113 4.23 1.17 3.24
C ASP A 113 4.86 0.53 4.48
N VAL A 114 4.10 -0.23 5.28
CA VAL A 114 4.64 -0.95 6.45
C VAL A 114 5.59 -2.08 6.04
N LEU A 115 5.18 -2.91 5.07
CA LEU A 115 5.92 -4.10 4.70
C LEU A 115 7.08 -3.81 3.73
N SER A 116 7.03 -2.68 3.01
CA SER A 116 8.12 -2.20 2.16
C SER A 116 9.15 -1.37 2.92
N PHE A 117 8.79 -0.79 4.07
CA PHE A 117 9.69 0.11 4.83
C PHE A 117 11.10 -0.46 5.00
N TYR A 118 11.24 -1.74 5.35
CA TYR A 118 12.55 -2.36 5.53
C TYR A 118 13.41 -2.31 4.27
N LYS A 119 12.86 -2.72 3.11
CA LYS A 119 13.62 -2.69 1.85
C LYS A 119 13.96 -1.27 1.42
N GLU A 120 13.06 -0.32 1.68
CA GLU A 120 13.21 1.08 1.30
C GLU A 120 14.32 1.76 2.09
N GLU A 121 14.37 1.51 3.40
CA GLU A 121 15.44 2.01 4.27
C GLU A 121 16.79 1.40 3.88
N MET A 122 16.82 0.11 3.53
CA MET A 122 18.05 -0.57 3.06
C MET A 122 18.56 -0.02 1.72
N ASP A 123 17.64 0.36 0.83
CA ASP A 123 17.95 0.92 -0.49
C ASP A 123 18.17 2.45 -0.45
N GLY A 124 18.00 3.09 0.73
CA GLY A 124 18.15 4.53 0.90
C GLY A 124 17.10 5.34 0.13
N GLU A 125 15.89 4.79 -0.05
CA GLU A 125 14.82 5.43 -0.79
C GLU A 125 14.32 6.67 -0.03
N GLU A 126 14.48 7.87 -0.62
CA GLU A 126 14.10 9.13 0.01
C GLU A 126 12.66 9.56 -0.36
N HIS A 127 12.06 9.00 -1.40
CA HIS A 127 10.76 9.44 -1.92
C HIS A 127 9.59 8.54 -1.49
N THR A 128 9.70 7.90 -0.33
CA THR A 128 8.66 7.04 0.24
C THR A 128 7.64 7.86 1.01
N TYR A 129 6.46 7.27 1.30
CA TYR A 129 5.44 7.94 2.11
C TYR A 129 5.98 8.34 3.48
N CYS A 130 6.63 7.41 4.20
CA CYS A 130 7.14 7.64 5.54
C CYS A 130 8.22 8.73 5.57
N ARG A 131 9.16 8.73 4.61
CA ARG A 131 10.20 9.76 4.50
C ARG A 131 9.61 11.12 4.15
N THR A 132 8.66 11.16 3.22
CA THR A 132 7.99 12.41 2.82
C THR A 132 7.16 12.99 3.96
N MET A 133 6.44 12.16 4.70
CA MET A 133 5.64 12.59 5.85
C MET A 133 6.54 13.01 7.03
N SER A 134 7.67 12.35 7.24
CA SER A 134 8.69 12.75 8.22
C SER A 134 9.19 14.18 7.95
N ARG A 135 9.48 14.53 6.69
CA ARG A 135 9.87 15.92 6.32
C ARG A 135 8.77 16.95 6.58
N VAL A 136 7.51 16.55 6.38
CA VAL A 136 6.35 17.43 6.56
C VAL A 136 6.06 17.68 8.04
N THR A 137 6.16 16.65 8.87
CA THR A 137 5.78 16.69 10.29
C THR A 137 6.94 17.03 11.21
N GLY A 138 8.18 16.79 10.79
CA GLY A 138 9.37 16.83 11.64
C GLY A 138 9.52 15.59 12.54
N GLU A 139 8.62 14.61 12.44
CA GLU A 139 8.71 13.36 13.20
C GLU A 139 9.71 12.38 12.55
N PRO A 140 10.40 11.53 13.33
CA PRO A 140 11.30 10.54 12.74
C PRO A 140 10.52 9.50 11.91
N PRO A 141 11.08 8.96 10.80
CA PRO A 141 10.36 8.03 9.92
C PRO A 141 9.76 6.81 10.62
N ILE A 142 10.41 6.31 11.68
CA ILE A 142 9.92 5.17 12.47
C ILE A 142 8.63 5.50 13.24
N LYS A 143 8.49 6.74 13.71
CA LYS A 143 7.28 7.20 14.40
C LYS A 143 6.13 7.34 13.38
N VAL A 144 6.43 7.86 12.20
CA VAL A 144 5.46 7.89 11.09
C VAL A 144 5.03 6.46 10.71
N LEU A 145 5.96 5.51 10.63
CA LEU A 145 5.65 4.10 10.35
C LEU A 145 4.69 3.50 11.38
N GLN A 146 4.90 3.79 12.67
CA GLN A 146 4.00 3.38 13.75
C GLN A 146 2.59 3.92 13.52
N ASP A 147 2.45 5.21 13.21
CA ASP A 147 1.15 5.83 12.95
C ASP A 147 0.46 5.22 11.73
N VAL A 148 1.23 4.93 10.67
CA VAL A 148 0.74 4.24 9.46
C VAL A 148 0.26 2.84 9.78
N ALA A 149 1.00 2.08 10.59
CA ALA A 149 0.61 0.74 11.00
C ALA A 149 -0.67 0.75 11.84
N ASP A 150 -0.79 1.69 12.79
CA ASP A 150 -1.97 1.85 13.63
C ASP A 150 -3.19 2.25 12.78
N GLU A 151 -3.02 3.18 11.84
CA GLU A 151 -4.10 3.57 10.94
C GLU A 151 -4.50 2.43 9.99
N ALA A 152 -3.54 1.65 9.46
CA ALA A 152 -3.80 0.47 8.64
C ALA A 152 -4.72 -0.53 9.37
N VAL A 153 -4.48 -0.78 10.67
CA VAL A 153 -5.33 -1.61 11.51
C VAL A 153 -6.70 -0.96 11.73
N ALA A 154 -6.74 0.36 11.94
CA ALA A 154 -7.98 1.08 12.18
C ALA A 154 -8.90 1.06 10.94
N VAL A 155 -8.38 1.31 9.74
CA VAL A 155 -9.16 1.25 8.50
C VAL A 155 -9.66 -0.16 8.19
N ALA A 156 -8.86 -1.20 8.44
CA ALA A 156 -9.28 -2.59 8.25
C ALA A 156 -10.49 -2.93 9.13
N LYS A 157 -10.44 -2.51 10.41
CA LYS A 157 -11.58 -2.69 11.34
C LYS A 157 -12.81 -1.91 10.90
N ARG A 158 -12.64 -0.68 10.39
CA ARG A 158 -13.76 0.12 9.86
C ARG A 158 -14.37 -0.51 8.62
N ALA A 159 -13.55 -0.97 7.66
CA ALA A 159 -14.02 -1.69 6.48
C ALA A 159 -14.84 -2.93 6.87
N ALA A 160 -14.33 -3.75 7.80
CA ALA A 160 -15.05 -4.92 8.28
C ALA A 160 -16.37 -4.56 8.99
N ALA A 161 -16.41 -3.45 9.73
CA ALA A 161 -17.62 -2.96 10.38
C ALA A 161 -18.66 -2.44 9.39
N ILE A 162 -18.25 -1.76 8.32
CA ILE A 162 -19.12 -1.31 7.22
C ILE A 162 -19.76 -2.52 6.53
N LEU A 163 -18.98 -3.58 6.29
CA LEU A 163 -19.45 -4.78 5.59
C LEU A 163 -20.12 -5.83 6.48
N LYS A 164 -20.28 -5.57 7.79
CA LYS A 164 -20.70 -6.58 8.77
C LYS A 164 -22.04 -7.25 8.44
N ASP A 165 -22.95 -6.49 7.83
CA ASP A 165 -24.31 -6.94 7.49
C ASP A 165 -24.39 -7.50 6.05
N VAL A 166 -23.26 -7.57 5.35
CA VAL A 166 -23.13 -8.12 4.00
C VAL A 166 -22.09 -9.26 4.01
N PRO A 167 -22.47 -10.48 4.42
CA PRO A 167 -21.51 -11.56 4.68
C PRO A 167 -20.61 -11.93 3.48
N ALA A 168 -21.15 -11.85 2.26
CA ALA A 168 -20.38 -12.12 1.05
C ALA A 168 -19.25 -11.09 0.86
N ALA A 169 -19.56 -9.79 0.99
CA ALA A 169 -18.57 -8.72 0.86
C ALA A 169 -17.54 -8.75 2.00
N LEU A 170 -17.98 -9.01 3.24
CA LEU A 170 -17.08 -9.16 4.37
C LEU A 170 -16.11 -10.34 4.19
N LYS A 171 -16.59 -11.48 3.68
CA LYS A 171 -15.74 -12.64 3.36
C LYS A 171 -14.69 -12.27 2.32
N THR A 172 -15.09 -11.61 1.25
CA THR A 172 -14.17 -11.12 0.21
C THR A 172 -13.12 -10.16 0.76
N LEU A 173 -13.51 -9.21 1.63
CA LEU A 173 -12.55 -8.32 2.30
C LEU A 173 -11.52 -9.12 3.11
N LYS A 174 -11.96 -10.06 3.94
CA LYS A 174 -11.09 -10.90 4.77
C LYS A 174 -10.11 -11.72 3.94
N GLU A 175 -10.59 -12.31 2.85
CA GLU A 175 -9.77 -13.08 1.92
C GLU A 175 -8.74 -12.19 1.20
N TYR A 176 -9.15 -10.97 0.80
CA TYR A 176 -8.25 -9.98 0.21
C TYR A 176 -7.16 -9.55 1.19
N GLU A 177 -7.51 -9.17 2.43
CA GLU A 177 -6.54 -8.76 3.45
C GLU A 177 -5.49 -9.85 3.71
N GLN A 178 -5.94 -11.11 3.85
CA GLN A 178 -5.05 -12.25 4.05
C GLN A 178 -4.15 -12.50 2.84
N GLY A 179 -4.73 -12.50 1.63
CA GLY A 179 -3.98 -12.69 0.40
C GLY A 179 -2.95 -11.58 0.16
N ASN A 180 -3.31 -10.32 0.45
CA ASN A 180 -2.46 -9.17 0.29
C ASN A 180 -1.24 -9.23 1.22
N ILE A 181 -1.46 -9.51 2.51
CA ILE A 181 -0.35 -9.70 3.47
C ILE A 181 0.52 -10.88 3.03
N ARG A 182 -0.08 -12.00 2.63
CA ARG A 182 0.68 -13.18 2.19
C ARG A 182 1.57 -12.89 0.99
N PHE A 183 1.07 -12.13 0.02
CA PHE A 183 1.84 -11.69 -1.15
C PHE A 183 3.13 -10.96 -0.71
N TYR A 184 3.02 -9.98 0.16
CA TYR A 184 4.19 -9.22 0.64
C TYR A 184 5.19 -10.08 1.44
N LEU A 185 4.70 -11.02 2.24
CA LEU A 185 5.55 -11.94 3.00
C LEU A 185 6.31 -12.91 2.08
N ASP A 186 5.67 -13.38 1.01
CA ASP A 186 6.26 -14.38 0.13
C ASP A 186 7.16 -13.79 -0.94
N GLU A 187 6.87 -12.57 -1.40
CA GLU A 187 7.64 -11.94 -2.47
C GLU A 187 9.06 -11.54 -2.02
N ALA A 188 10.05 -12.10 -2.71
CA ALA A 188 11.46 -11.86 -2.43
C ALA A 188 11.84 -10.37 -2.54
N HIS A 189 11.08 -9.61 -3.33
CA HIS A 189 11.23 -8.17 -3.50
C HIS A 189 11.22 -7.39 -2.16
N TYR A 190 10.44 -7.84 -1.17
CA TYR A 190 10.31 -7.15 0.12
C TYR A 190 11.44 -7.47 1.10
N ARG A 191 12.27 -8.49 0.81
CA ARG A 191 13.46 -8.87 1.60
C ARG A 191 13.20 -9.08 3.10
N LEU A 192 11.97 -9.43 3.47
CA LEU A 192 11.59 -9.63 4.87
C LEU A 192 12.33 -10.86 5.46
N PRO A 193 12.93 -10.75 6.65
CA PRO A 193 13.58 -11.87 7.34
C PRO A 193 12.65 -13.06 7.61
N ALA A 194 13.19 -14.28 7.61
CA ALA A 194 12.40 -15.51 7.75
C ALA A 194 11.68 -15.62 9.11
N ASP A 195 12.32 -15.14 10.17
CA ASP A 195 11.77 -15.02 11.51
C ASP A 195 10.60 -14.04 11.55
N TRP A 196 10.68 -12.91 10.83
CA TRP A 196 9.56 -11.97 10.72
C TRP A 196 8.38 -12.64 10.01
N LYS A 197 8.63 -13.29 8.87
CA LYS A 197 7.60 -14.05 8.13
C LYS A 197 6.91 -15.08 9.02
N ALA A 198 7.68 -15.80 9.84
CA ALA A 198 7.14 -16.79 10.78
C ALA A 198 6.24 -16.15 11.85
N GLN A 199 6.63 -15.00 12.41
CA GLN A 199 5.83 -14.26 13.38
C GLN A 199 4.53 -13.71 12.77
N PHE A 200 4.60 -13.14 11.56
CA PHE A 200 3.40 -12.71 10.83
C PHE A 200 2.47 -13.89 10.53
N ALA A 201 2.99 -15.03 10.09
CA ALA A 201 2.19 -16.23 9.80
C ALA A 201 1.47 -16.79 11.03
N GLN A 202 2.10 -16.75 12.21
CA GLN A 202 1.49 -17.16 13.48
C GLN A 202 0.41 -16.17 13.96
N ASN A 203 0.61 -14.87 13.71
CA ASN A 203 -0.26 -13.78 14.19
C ASN A 203 -1.35 -13.35 13.19
N LEU A 204 -1.32 -13.82 11.94
CA LEU A 204 -2.39 -13.63 10.94
C LEU A 204 -3.75 -14.15 11.43
N VAL A 205 -3.77 -15.06 12.41
CA VAL A 205 -4.97 -15.56 13.07
C VAL A 205 -5.63 -14.49 13.98
N GLN A 206 -4.91 -13.43 14.37
CA GLN A 206 -5.39 -12.41 15.32
C GLN A 206 -5.26 -10.94 14.87
N HIS A 207 -4.82 -10.63 13.64
CA HIS A 207 -4.75 -9.30 12.95
C HIS A 207 -4.07 -8.11 13.69
N ARG A 208 -4.07 -8.06 15.02
CA ARG A 208 -3.62 -6.93 15.85
C ARG A 208 -2.14 -7.01 16.19
N ASP A 209 -1.62 -8.22 16.42
CA ASP A 209 -0.29 -8.39 17.01
C ASP A 209 0.84 -8.41 15.97
N ALA A 210 0.51 -8.64 14.69
CA ALA A 210 1.51 -8.78 13.63
C ALA A 210 2.18 -7.44 13.27
N LEU A 211 1.44 -6.33 13.26
CA LEU A 211 1.93 -5.00 12.88
C LEU A 211 2.58 -4.24 14.05
N THR A 212 2.15 -4.48 15.29
CA THR A 212 2.82 -3.91 16.48
C THR A 212 4.15 -4.62 16.78
N GLN A 213 4.28 -5.90 16.42
CA GLN A 213 5.50 -6.68 16.67
C GLN A 213 6.63 -6.38 15.67
N SER A 214 6.34 -6.01 14.41
CA SER A 214 7.40 -5.60 13.45
C SER A 214 8.21 -4.39 13.94
N ILE A 215 7.61 -3.58 14.82
CA ILE A 215 8.26 -2.43 15.45
C ILE A 215 9.16 -2.88 16.60
N ARG A 216 8.78 -3.89 17.38
CA ARG A 216 9.60 -4.47 18.46
C ARG A 216 10.84 -5.19 17.95
N ILE A 217 10.75 -5.90 16.83
CA ILE A 217 11.93 -6.60 16.28
C ILE A 217 13.02 -5.59 15.83
N ARG A 218 12.66 -4.32 15.62
CA ARG A 218 13.61 -3.26 15.30
C ARG A 218 14.36 -2.72 16.51
N GLU A 219 13.78 -2.72 17.71
CA GLU A 219 14.51 -2.35 18.93
C GLU A 219 15.67 -3.31 19.24
N GLU A 220 15.55 -4.59 18.85
CA GLU A 220 16.62 -5.59 19.02
C GLU A 220 17.66 -5.58 17.88
N TYR A 221 17.31 -5.12 16.67
CA TYR A 221 18.18 -5.22 15.48
C TYR A 221 18.84 -3.91 15.01
N VAL A 222 18.35 -2.74 15.43
CA VAL A 222 19.04 -1.45 15.14
C VAL A 222 20.42 -1.39 15.81
N ASP A 223 20.62 -2.10 16.91
CA ASP A 223 21.92 -2.23 17.57
C ASP A 223 22.88 -3.22 16.88
N CYS A 224 22.42 -3.97 15.88
CA CYS A 224 23.20 -5.05 15.24
C CYS A 224 23.63 -4.77 13.80
N VAL A 225 23.13 -3.71 13.15
CA VAL A 225 23.58 -3.30 11.82
C VAL A 225 24.43 -2.04 11.95
N PRO A 226 25.71 -2.04 11.54
CA PRO A 226 26.49 -0.81 11.43
C PRO A 226 25.86 0.05 10.32
N CYS A 227 24.90 0.89 10.69
CA CYS A 227 24.37 1.91 9.82
C CYS A 227 25.37 3.06 9.83
N ASN A 228 25.94 3.41 8.66
CA ASN A 228 26.84 4.55 8.48
C ASN A 228 26.18 5.91 8.81
N ILE A 229 24.92 5.94 9.25
CA ILE A 229 24.21 7.14 9.70
C ILE A 229 24.67 7.60 11.11
N CYS A 230 25.34 6.73 11.88
CA CYS A 230 25.89 7.11 13.19
C CYS A 230 27.29 7.77 13.13
N HIS A 231 27.90 7.92 11.96
CA HIS A 231 29.29 8.40 11.83
C HIS A 231 29.46 9.87 11.43
N ASP A 232 28.43 10.52 10.90
CA ASP A 232 28.50 11.95 10.61
C ASP A 232 27.90 12.76 11.77
N GLY A 233 28.79 12.91 12.74
CA GLY A 233 28.73 13.82 13.85
C GLY A 233 28.09 15.18 13.56
N ILE A 234 26.82 15.29 13.92
CA ILE A 234 26.44 16.24 14.97
C ILE A 234 26.47 15.39 16.25
N LEU A 235 27.61 15.12 16.91
CA LEU A 235 28.92 15.77 17.00
C LEU A 235 30.07 15.05 16.28
#